data_AF-A0A7Z9WGK2-F1
#
_entry.id   AF-A0A7Z9WGK2-F1
#
_cell.length_a   1.000
_cell.length_b   1.000
_cell.length_c   1.000
_cell.angle_alpha   90.00
_cell.angle_beta   90.00
_cell.angle_gamma   90.00
#
_symmetry.space_group_name_H-M   'P 1'
#
loop_
_entity.id
_entity.type
_entity.pdbx_description
1 polymer ?
#
loop_
_entity_poly.entity_id
_entity_poly.type
_entity_poly.pdbx_seq_one_letter_code
_entity_poly.pdbx_strand_id
1 'polypeptide(L)' 'MKDVKIRVFGISGSPRKGSTDYVVRDALRYAEEKYHAETEYFSAHNKTLNFC' A
#
# COMPACT_ATOMS: atom_id res chain seq x y z
N MET A 1 -6.22 -19.41 -20.63
CA MET A 1 -6.21 -19.15 -19.17
C MET A 1 -6.09 -17.65 -19.00
N LYS A 2 -6.93 -16.99 -18.17
CA LYS A 2 -6.72 -15.56 -17.87
C LYS A 2 -5.45 -15.47 -17.02
N ASP A 3 -4.46 -14.70 -17.46
CA ASP A 3 -3.36 -14.26 -16.61
C ASP A 3 -3.95 -13.50 -15.42
N VAL A 4 -4.04 -14.14 -14.26
CA VAL A 4 -4.49 -13.48 -13.04
C VAL A 4 -3.28 -12.73 -12.49
N LYS A 5 -3.18 -11.45 -12.85
CA LYS A 5 -2.16 -10.56 -12.32
C LYS A 5 -2.41 -10.32 -10.83
N ILE A 6 -1.40 -10.55 -9.99
CA ILE A 6 -1.49 -10.31 -8.54
C ILE A 6 -1.63 -8.80 -8.33
N ARG A 7 -2.65 -8.39 -7.57
CA ARG A 7 -2.89 -6.99 -7.20
C ARG A 7 -2.75 -6.82 -5.70
N VAL A 8 -1.98 -5.82 -5.27
CA VAL A 8 -1.72 -5.53 -3.86
C VAL A 8 -2.03 -4.06 -3.58
N PHE A 9 -2.92 -3.82 -2.62
CA PHE A 9 -3.24 -2.47 -2.17
C PHE A 9 -2.72 -2.24 -0.75
N GLY A 10 -1.71 -1.37 -0.62
CA GLY A 10 -1.09 -1.05 0.66
C GLY A 10 -1.71 0.17 1.32
N ILE A 11 -2.03 0.05 2.61
CA ILE A 11 -2.66 1.11 3.41
C ILE A 11 -1.76 1.46 4.59
N SER A 12 -1.33 2.73 4.68
CA SER A 12 -0.76 3.29 5.91
C SER A 12 -1.84 4.03 6.69
N GLY A 13 -2.28 3.44 7.80
CA GLY A 13 -3.25 4.05 8.72
C GLY A 13 -2.65 5.08 9.67
N SER A 14 -1.33 5.27 9.65
CA SER A 14 -0.67 6.23 10.55
C SER A 14 -1.09 7.66 10.20
N PRO A 15 -1.47 8.49 11.19
CA PRO A 15 -1.77 9.91 10.96
C PRO A 15 -0.50 10.72 10.66
N ARG A 16 0.70 10.16 10.87
CA ARG A 16 2.00 10.77 10.61
C ARG A 16 2.71 10.03 9.48
N LYS A 17 3.54 10.73 8.70
CA LYS A 17 4.52 10.09 7.82
C LYS A 17 5.73 9.65 8.65
N GLY A 18 5.89 8.35 8.84
CA GLY A 18 6.94 7.75 9.65
C GLY A 18 7.12 6.27 9.31
N SER A 19 7.52 5.46 10.28
CA SER A 19 7.88 4.05 10.04
C SER A 19 6.80 3.24 9.33
N THR A 20 5.52 3.42 9.67
CA THR A 20 4.42 2.69 9.02
C THR A 20 4.27 3.07 7.54
N ASP A 21 4.35 4.37 7.20
CA ASP A 21 4.30 4.85 5.81
C ASP A 21 5.47 4.27 5.01
N TYR A 22 6.67 4.31 5.59
CA TYR A 22 7.87 3.77 4.96
C TYR A 22 7.76 2.26 4.70
N VAL A 23 7.44 1.47 5.73
CA VAL A 23 7.41 0.00 5.63
C VAL A 23 6.33 -0.48 4.65
N VAL A 24 5.16 0.17 4.62
CA VAL A 24 4.12 -0.19 3.63
C VAL A 24 4.63 0.04 2.21
N ARG A 25 5.28 1.18 1.94
CA ARG A 25 5.81 1.48 0.60
C ARG A 25 6.97 0.56 0.22
N ASP A 26 7.82 0.20 1.17
CA ASP A 26 8.91 -0.77 0.96
C ASP A 26 8.36 -2.17 0.61
N ALA A 27 7.34 -2.64 1.33
CA ALA A 27 6.69 -3.91 1.06
C ALA A 27 6.01 -3.94 -0.32
N LEU A 28 5.35 -2.85 -0.74
CA LEU A 28 4.76 -2.75 -2.08
C LEU A 28 5.85 -2.80 -3.17
N ARG A 29 6.95 -2.06 -3.00
CA ARG A 29 8.09 -2.14 -3.92
C ARG A 29 8.63 -3.56 -4.03
N TYR A 30 8.83 -4.24 -2.91
CA TYR A 30 9.26 -5.64 -2.91
C TYR A 30 8.27 -6.55 -3.67
N ALA A 31 6.96 -6.34 -3.51
CA ALA A 31 5.94 -7.11 -4.21
C ALA A 31 5.97 -6.89 -5.74
N GLU A 32 6.14 -5.64 -6.17
CA GLU A 32 6.29 -5.27 -7.58
C GLU A 32 7.54 -5.89 -8.20
N GLU A 33 8.69 -5.76 -7.53
CA GLU A 33 9.98 -6.25 -8.02
C GLU A 33 10.07 -7.78 -8.06
N LYS A 34 9.58 -8.46 -7.02
CA LYS A 34 9.78 -9.90 -6.86
C LYS A 34 8.70 -10.75 -7.53
N TYR A 35 7.47 -10.24 -7.60
CA TYR A 35 6.31 -11.00 -8.05
C TYR A 35 5.58 -10.35 -9.23
N HIS A 36 6.10 -9.23 -9.77
CA HIS A 36 5.45 -8.48 -10.85
C HIS A 36 4.00 -8.08 -10.52
N ALA A 37 3.73 -7.87 -9.22
CA ALA A 37 2.42 -7.49 -8.74
C ALA A 37 2.09 -6.06 -9.17
N GLU A 38 0.84 -5.79 -9.52
CA GLU A 38 0.35 -4.41 -9.58
C GLU A 38 0.14 -3.90 -8.18
N THR A 39 0.75 -2.76 -7.86
CA THR A 39 0.65 -2.17 -6.53
C THR A 39 -0.01 -0.81 -6.57
N GLU A 40 -0.81 -0.55 -5.54
CA GLU A 40 -1.45 0.74 -5.29
C GLU A 40 -1.23 1.11 -3.81
N TYR A 41 -1.14 2.40 -3.51
CA TYR A 41 -0.83 2.88 -2.17
C TYR A 41 -1.83 3.94 -1.68
N PHE A 42 -2.26 3.81 -0.43
CA PHE A 42 -3.06 4.78 0.28
C PHE A 42 -2.44 5.14 1.63
N SER A 43 -2.46 6.43 1.98
CA SER A 43 -2.05 6.94 3.29
C SER A 43 -3.19 7.73 3.92
N ALA A 44 -3.50 7.42 5.18
CA ALA A 44 -4.45 8.17 6.00
C ALA A 44 -3.90 9.52 6.49
N HIS A 45 -2.61 9.79 6.29
CA HIS A 45 -1.99 11.04 6.70
C HIS A 45 -2.71 12.26 6.12
N ASN A 46 -3.05 13.23 6.97
CA ASN A 46 -3.81 14.44 6.63
C ASN A 46 -5.20 14.20 6.02
N LYS A 47 -5.77 13.00 6.16
CA LYS A 47 -7.15 12.72 5.75
C LYS A 47 -8.07 12.76 6.95
N THR A 48 -9.22 13.40 6.80
CA THR A 48 -10.32 13.29 7.76
C THR A 48 -11.03 11.97 7.52
N LEU A 49 -10.98 11.08 8.51
CA LEU A 49 -11.72 9.82 8.52
C LEU A 49 -12.84 9.96 9.55
N ASN A 50 -14.09 9.98 9.08
CA ASN A 50 -15.26 10.02 9.97
C ASN A 50 -15.52 8.63 10.55
N PHE A 51 -16.22 8.58 11.68
CA PHE A 51 -16.73 7.33 12.23
C PHE A 51 -17.77 6.72 11.27
N CYS A 52 -17.82 5.39 11.22
CA CYS A 52 -18.82 4.65 10.47
C CYS A 52 -20.22 4.82 11.08
#